data_AF-A0A0K2RCZ6-F1
#
_entry.id   AF-A0A0K2RCZ6-F1
#
_cell.length_a   1.000
_cell.length_b   1.000
_cell.length_c   1.000
_cell.angle_alpha   90.00
_cell.angle_beta   90.00
_cell.angle_gamma   90.00
#
_symmetry.space_group_name_H-M   'P 1'
#
loop_
_entity.id
_entity.type
_entity.pdbx_description
1 polymer ?
#
loop_
_entity_poly.entity_id
_entity_poly.type
_entity_poly.pdbx_seq_one_letter_code
_entity_poly.pdbx_strand_id
1 'polypeptide(L)'
;MLADIKAGLADAHAVAYNDTKVESGNWWNWEIGVTRALADTLVLIHGELTAAEIAANCAAIDHFVPDPWQQFMAPRAKVTSVGANRVDLSQAIIIRSLAGEDTAKLQHAITGLSQVWQYVISGDGFFRDGSFIQHSTTAYTGSYGVVLLTGLSKLFALLGGTASEISDPSRSIFLDAVEGSYAPFIINGAMADAVRGRSISREANTGYDLGASAIEAILLLARAMDPATAGRWRGLCAGWITRNTCRPILAGASVPRTALVKELQASGIAPAAETAGHRLFPAMDRTIHRGAAGHCPYPCQVTALPGTNAATAKTTAGTTRVPA
;
A
#
# COMPACT_ATOMS: atom_id res chain seq x y z
N MET A 1 20.92 -23.22 -0.90
CA MET A 1 19.83 -22.24 -0.73
C MET A 1 19.95 -21.43 0.56
N LEU A 2 19.72 -22.00 1.76
CA LEU A 2 19.82 -21.22 3.02
C LEU A 2 21.22 -20.59 3.23
N ALA A 3 22.28 -21.38 3.04
CA ALA A 3 23.65 -20.87 3.11
C ALA A 3 23.91 -19.72 2.13
N ASP A 4 23.36 -19.80 0.91
CA ASP A 4 23.51 -18.76 -0.12
C ASP A 4 22.75 -17.47 0.26
N ILE A 5 21.57 -17.60 0.89
CA ILE A 5 20.82 -16.45 1.42
C ILE A 5 21.64 -15.76 2.51
N LYS A 6 22.18 -16.53 3.46
CA LYS A 6 23.03 -15.98 4.54
C LYS A 6 24.28 -15.30 3.99
N ALA A 7 24.97 -15.94 3.06
CA ALA A 7 26.14 -15.37 2.40
C ALA A 7 25.78 -14.08 1.64
N GLY A 8 24.67 -14.08 0.88
CA GLY A 8 24.19 -12.91 0.17
C GLY A 8 23.83 -11.73 1.10
N LEU A 9 23.23 -12.00 2.27
CA LEU A 9 22.99 -10.98 3.29
C LEU A 9 24.30 -10.40 3.84
N ALA A 10 25.25 -11.27 4.19
CA ALA A 10 26.55 -10.85 4.71
C ALA A 10 27.32 -10.00 3.69
N ASP A 11 27.36 -10.43 2.42
CA ASP A 11 28.03 -9.72 1.34
C ASP A 11 27.34 -8.37 1.06
N ALA A 12 26.01 -8.35 0.92
CA ALA A 12 25.26 -7.12 0.69
C ALA A 12 25.45 -6.11 1.83
N HIS A 13 25.47 -6.58 3.07
CA HIS A 13 25.77 -5.76 4.24
C HIS A 13 27.20 -5.20 4.13
N ALA A 14 28.20 -6.05 3.93
CA ALA A 14 29.60 -5.63 3.88
C ALA A 14 29.88 -4.59 2.78
N VAL A 15 29.29 -4.76 1.60
CA VAL A 15 29.66 -3.93 0.43
C VAL A 15 28.76 -2.72 0.21
N ALA A 16 27.46 -2.81 0.52
CA ALA A 16 26.47 -1.84 0.06
C ALA A 16 25.52 -1.29 1.13
N TYR A 17 24.93 -2.13 1.99
CA TYR A 17 23.87 -1.73 2.92
C TYR A 17 24.29 -1.97 4.38
N ASN A 18 25.08 -1.04 4.91
CA ASN A 18 25.51 -1.02 6.31
C ASN A 18 25.44 0.39 6.91
N ASP A 19 25.70 0.47 8.21
CA ASP A 19 25.58 1.66 9.06
C ASP A 19 26.68 2.73 8.84
N THR A 20 27.61 2.51 7.91
CA THR A 20 28.65 3.49 7.55
C THR A 20 28.41 4.14 6.19
N LYS A 21 27.38 3.70 5.45
CA LYS A 21 27.14 4.11 4.06
C LYS A 21 26.31 5.39 3.98
N VAL A 22 26.62 6.23 3.01
CA VAL A 22 25.80 7.39 2.66
C VAL A 22 24.88 7.00 1.51
N GLU A 23 23.62 7.43 1.56
CA GLU A 23 22.68 7.18 0.48
C GLU A 23 23.20 7.74 -0.85
N SER A 24 23.00 6.98 -1.92
CA SER A 24 23.26 7.41 -3.29
C SER A 24 22.11 7.06 -4.21
N GLY A 25 21.76 7.97 -5.11
CA GLY A 25 20.61 7.81 -5.99
C GLY A 25 19.27 8.01 -5.28
N ASN A 26 18.34 7.07 -5.45
CA ASN A 26 16.98 7.23 -4.95
C ASN A 26 16.86 6.80 -3.48
N TRP A 27 16.57 7.76 -2.59
CA TRP A 27 16.29 7.55 -1.15
C TRP A 27 15.36 6.36 -0.90
N TRP A 28 14.34 6.17 -1.75
CA TRP A 28 13.35 5.11 -1.58
C TRP A 28 13.98 3.71 -1.58
N ASN A 29 15.05 3.50 -2.35
CA ASN A 29 15.75 2.21 -2.37
C ASN A 29 16.38 1.90 -1.02
N TRP A 30 16.96 2.91 -0.38
CA TRP A 30 17.66 2.80 0.89
C TRP A 30 16.68 2.70 2.06
N GLU A 31 15.68 3.57 2.11
CA GLU A 31 14.81 3.68 3.28
C GLU A 31 13.60 2.72 3.23
N ILE A 32 13.14 2.31 2.05
CA ILE A 32 11.93 1.48 1.90
C ILE A 32 12.19 0.16 1.15
N GLY A 33 12.89 0.23 0.01
CA GLY A 33 13.09 -0.89 -0.90
C GLY A 33 13.87 -2.02 -0.23
N VAL A 34 15.13 -1.74 0.13
CA VAL A 34 16.01 -2.70 0.81
C VAL A 34 15.53 -2.94 2.24
N THR A 35 15.16 -1.89 2.98
CA THR A 35 14.75 -2.00 4.39
C THR A 35 13.63 -3.01 4.63
N ARG A 36 12.55 -2.97 3.83
CA ARG A 36 11.44 -3.91 3.98
C ARG A 36 11.86 -5.34 3.64
N ALA A 37 12.57 -5.52 2.51
CA ALA A 37 13.01 -6.83 2.09
C ALA A 37 14.00 -7.47 3.08
N LEU A 38 14.91 -6.66 3.63
CA LEU A 38 15.85 -7.08 4.67
C LEU A 38 15.10 -7.46 5.94
N ALA A 39 14.20 -6.61 6.44
CA ALA A 39 13.40 -6.90 7.63
C ALA A 39 12.58 -8.20 7.49
N ASP A 40 11.88 -8.38 6.36
CA ASP A 40 11.14 -9.62 6.06
C ASP A 40 12.08 -10.84 6.08
N THR A 41 13.26 -10.72 5.48
CA THR A 41 14.25 -11.80 5.46
C THR A 41 14.74 -12.14 6.86
N LEU A 42 15.04 -11.14 7.70
CA LEU A 42 15.48 -11.37 9.08
C LEU A 42 14.44 -12.16 9.90
N VAL A 43 13.15 -11.89 9.70
CA VAL A 43 12.08 -12.65 10.38
C VAL A 43 11.92 -14.05 9.77
N LEU A 44 11.96 -14.19 8.44
CA LEU A 44 11.76 -15.49 7.77
C LEU A 44 12.83 -16.53 8.12
N ILE A 45 14.08 -16.11 8.31
CA ILE A 45 15.20 -17.00 8.67
C ILE A 45 15.74 -16.73 10.08
N HIS A 46 14.92 -16.14 10.96
CA HIS A 46 15.36 -15.69 12.29
C HIS A 46 16.08 -16.78 13.10
N GLY A 47 15.53 -18.00 13.14
CA GLY A 47 16.12 -19.14 13.85
C GLY A 47 17.44 -19.66 13.27
N GLU A 48 17.84 -19.18 12.08
CA GLU A 48 19.07 -19.56 11.39
C GLU A 48 20.15 -18.47 11.48
N LEU A 49 19.83 -17.32 12.09
CA LEU A 49 20.73 -16.18 12.26
C LEU A 49 21.31 -16.15 13.68
N THR A 50 22.57 -15.76 13.79
CA THR A 50 23.19 -15.43 15.08
C THR A 50 22.69 -14.07 15.57
N ALA A 51 22.76 -13.84 16.88
CA ALA A 51 22.45 -12.53 17.46
C ALA A 51 23.29 -11.39 16.86
N ALA A 52 24.55 -11.67 16.48
CA ALA A 52 25.43 -10.70 15.83
C ALA A 52 24.96 -10.36 14.40
N GLU A 53 24.53 -11.36 13.61
CA GLU A 53 23.96 -11.14 12.28
C GLU A 53 22.67 -10.31 12.36
N ILE A 54 21.78 -10.60 13.32
CA ILE A 54 20.56 -9.82 13.55
C ILE A 54 20.92 -8.38 13.93
N ALA A 55 21.81 -8.18 14.90
CA ALA A 55 22.20 -6.86 15.37
C ALA A 55 22.83 -5.99 14.27
N ALA A 56 23.73 -6.56 13.45
CA ALA A 56 24.37 -5.83 12.36
C ALA A 56 23.36 -5.36 11.30
N ASN A 57 22.44 -6.24 10.88
CA ASN A 57 21.42 -5.88 9.90
C ASN A 57 20.38 -4.89 10.48
N CYS A 58 20.05 -5.03 11.76
CA CYS A 58 19.22 -4.07 12.48
C CYS A 58 19.87 -2.68 12.56
N ALA A 59 21.18 -2.60 12.82
CA ALA A 59 21.94 -1.36 12.83
C ALA A 59 21.96 -0.70 11.43
N ALA A 60 22.11 -1.49 10.36
CA ALA A 60 22.02 -0.99 9.00
C ALA A 60 20.65 -0.37 8.70
N ILE A 61 19.55 -1.03 9.09
CA ILE A 61 18.19 -0.49 8.94
C ILE A 61 18.03 0.81 9.74
N ASP A 62 18.45 0.81 11.01
CA ASP A 62 18.33 1.98 11.88
C ASP A 62 19.16 3.17 11.41
N HIS A 63 20.27 2.92 10.72
CA HIS A 63 21.09 3.98 10.13
C HIS A 63 20.31 4.73 9.04
N PHE A 64 19.68 4.01 8.10
CA PHE A 64 18.92 4.63 7.01
C PHE A 64 17.53 5.12 7.46
N VAL A 65 16.90 4.43 8.41
CA VAL A 65 15.58 4.77 8.93
C VAL A 65 15.62 4.89 10.46
N PRO A 66 16.29 5.92 11.00
CA PRO A 66 16.38 6.12 12.45
C PRO A 66 15.03 6.51 13.06
N ASP A 67 14.16 7.13 12.26
CA ASP A 67 12.79 7.50 12.62
C ASP A 67 11.87 7.30 11.41
N PRO A 68 10.93 6.33 11.42
CA PRO A 68 10.02 6.09 10.29
C PRO A 68 9.03 7.23 10.07
N TRP A 69 8.95 8.21 10.98
CA TRP A 69 8.10 9.39 10.82
C TRP A 69 8.74 10.44 9.92
N GLN A 70 10.01 10.26 9.59
CA GLN A 70 10.79 11.10 8.70
C GLN A 70 11.23 10.29 7.48
N GLN A 71 11.54 11.01 6.41
CA GLN A 71 12.19 10.46 5.23
C GLN A 71 13.27 11.43 4.74
N PHE A 72 14.19 10.90 3.94
CA PHE A 72 15.43 11.51 3.49
C PHE A 72 16.53 11.52 4.55
N MET A 73 17.74 11.22 4.12
CA MET A 73 18.96 11.35 4.91
C MET A 73 19.86 12.49 4.40
N ALA A 74 20.82 12.91 5.23
CA ALA A 74 21.84 13.87 4.82
C ALA A 74 22.54 13.37 3.53
N PRO A 75 22.80 14.25 2.54
CA PRO A 75 22.76 15.72 2.61
C PRO A 75 21.37 16.35 2.39
N ARG A 76 20.32 15.55 2.13
CA ARG A 76 18.96 16.07 1.97
C ARG A 76 18.33 16.34 3.33
N ALA A 77 17.57 17.43 3.43
CA ALA A 77 16.82 17.74 4.63
C ALA A 77 15.73 16.68 4.86
N LYS A 78 15.70 16.15 6.09
CA LYS A 78 14.63 15.29 6.57
C LYS A 78 13.29 16.01 6.49
N VAL A 79 12.27 15.32 6.00
CA VAL A 79 10.88 15.80 6.01
C VAL A 79 9.98 14.74 6.62
N THR A 80 8.82 15.15 7.10
CA THR A 80 7.80 14.20 7.59
C THR A 80 7.37 13.26 6.46
N SER A 81 7.47 11.95 6.71
CA SER A 81 6.90 10.94 5.81
C SER A 81 5.38 10.94 5.92
N VAL A 82 4.67 10.79 4.80
CA VAL A 82 3.20 10.88 4.74
C VAL A 82 2.61 9.82 3.82
N GLY A 83 1.34 9.47 4.06
CA GLY A 83 0.59 8.54 3.21
C GLY A 83 1.31 7.19 3.05
N ALA A 84 1.50 6.74 1.82
CA ALA A 84 2.08 5.42 1.56
C ALA A 84 3.52 5.28 2.06
N ASN A 85 4.34 6.35 1.96
CA ASN A 85 5.72 6.32 2.44
C ASN A 85 5.77 6.10 3.95
N ARG A 86 4.89 6.77 4.72
CA ARG A 86 4.78 6.57 6.17
C ARG A 86 4.46 5.12 6.50
N VAL A 87 3.49 4.51 5.79
CA VAL A 87 3.13 3.11 6.02
C VAL A 87 4.29 2.17 5.69
N ASP A 88 4.98 2.38 4.56
CA ASP A 88 6.11 1.54 4.15
C ASP A 88 7.29 1.62 5.13
N LEU A 89 7.63 2.83 5.60
CA LEU A 89 8.68 3.05 6.60
C LEU A 89 8.30 2.43 7.95
N SER A 90 7.07 2.69 8.43
CA SER A 90 6.57 2.07 9.66
C SER A 90 6.52 0.56 9.55
N GLN A 91 6.10 -0.02 8.41
CA GLN A 91 6.12 -1.47 8.22
C GLN A 91 7.54 -2.02 8.33
N ALA A 92 8.51 -1.41 7.66
CA ALA A 92 9.90 -1.85 7.73
C ALA A 92 10.43 -1.87 9.17
N ILE A 93 10.18 -0.79 9.93
CA ILE A 93 10.60 -0.69 11.33
C ILE A 93 9.82 -1.63 12.25
N ILE A 94 8.52 -1.84 12.04
CA ILE A 94 7.74 -2.83 12.79
C ILE A 94 8.35 -4.22 12.63
N ILE A 95 8.58 -4.68 11.40
CA ILE A 95 9.13 -6.02 11.14
C ILE A 95 10.57 -6.14 11.67
N ARG A 96 11.42 -5.11 11.47
CA ARG A 96 12.77 -5.06 12.08
C ARG A 96 12.74 -5.07 13.61
N SER A 97 11.72 -4.48 14.22
CA SER A 97 11.56 -4.46 15.67
C SER A 97 11.15 -5.82 16.21
N LEU A 98 10.41 -6.62 15.43
CA LEU A 98 10.13 -8.02 15.77
C LEU A 98 11.40 -8.87 15.68
N ALA A 99 12.20 -8.73 14.62
CA ALA A 99 13.45 -9.50 14.47
C ALA A 99 14.47 -9.18 15.57
N GLY A 100 14.60 -7.91 15.97
CA GLY A 100 15.53 -7.44 16.98
C GLY A 100 14.94 -7.27 18.39
N GLU A 101 13.69 -7.69 18.61
CA GLU A 101 12.96 -7.60 19.89
C GLU A 101 12.91 -6.19 20.52
N ASP A 102 12.85 -5.14 19.69
CA ASP A 102 12.83 -3.74 20.15
C ASP A 102 11.40 -3.21 20.32
N THR A 103 10.89 -3.28 21.55
CA THR A 103 9.51 -2.84 21.84
C THR A 103 9.34 -1.32 21.69
N ALA A 104 10.37 -0.51 21.96
CA ALA A 104 10.26 0.95 21.89
C ALA A 104 10.11 1.42 20.43
N LYS A 105 10.95 0.90 19.52
CA LYS A 105 10.84 1.17 18.09
C LYS A 105 9.54 0.65 17.50
N LEU A 106 9.08 -0.53 17.93
CA LEU A 106 7.80 -1.10 17.53
C LEU A 106 6.66 -0.14 17.84
N GLN A 107 6.54 0.33 19.09
CA GLN A 107 5.47 1.24 19.52
C GLN A 107 5.52 2.60 18.82
N HIS A 108 6.73 3.14 18.62
CA HIS A 108 6.93 4.40 17.90
C HIS A 108 6.46 4.28 16.43
N ALA A 109 6.85 3.21 15.74
CA ALA A 109 6.46 2.96 14.36
C ALA A 109 4.93 2.76 14.20
N ILE A 110 4.30 2.06 15.16
CA ILE A 110 2.84 1.86 15.23
C ILE A 110 2.11 3.19 15.40
N THR A 111 2.55 4.02 16.35
CA THR A 111 1.94 5.32 16.61
C THR A 111 2.01 6.24 15.38
N GLY A 112 3.06 6.11 14.57
CA GLY A 112 3.22 6.84 13.31
C GLY A 112 2.14 6.58 12.27
N LEU A 113 1.46 5.43 12.36
CA LEU A 113 0.40 5.06 11.41
C LEU A 113 -0.83 5.95 11.57
N SER A 114 -1.12 6.46 12.77
CA SER A 114 -2.30 7.29 13.04
C SER A 114 -2.45 8.49 12.12
N GLN A 115 -1.34 9.06 11.66
CA GLN A 115 -1.33 10.21 10.77
C GLN A 115 -1.92 9.90 9.38
N VAL A 116 -1.74 8.67 8.86
CA VAL A 116 -1.98 8.41 7.43
C VAL A 116 -3.47 8.32 7.06
N TRP A 117 -4.33 8.13 8.05
CA TRP A 117 -5.78 8.08 7.87
C TRP A 117 -6.50 9.33 8.37
N GLN A 118 -5.79 10.31 8.94
CA GLN A 118 -6.44 11.58 9.28
C GLN A 118 -6.89 12.29 8.00
N TYR A 119 -8.06 12.92 8.07
CA TYR A 119 -8.52 13.77 6.98
C TYR A 119 -7.63 15.00 6.83
N VAL A 120 -7.30 15.33 5.59
CA VAL A 120 -6.59 16.55 5.21
C VAL A 120 -7.51 17.46 4.38
N ILE A 121 -7.16 18.74 4.35
CA ILE A 121 -7.80 19.75 3.49
C ILE A 121 -6.87 20.26 2.39
N SER A 122 -5.60 19.82 2.40
CA SER A 122 -4.57 20.15 1.42
C SER A 122 -3.40 19.17 1.58
N GLY A 123 -2.60 19.00 0.53
CA GLY A 123 -1.43 18.12 0.56
C GLY A 123 -1.78 16.65 0.42
N ASP A 124 -0.97 15.78 1.01
CA ASP A 124 -1.05 14.33 0.86
C ASP A 124 -1.95 13.70 1.93
N GLY A 125 -2.83 12.79 1.53
CA GLY A 125 -3.72 12.06 2.44
C GLY A 125 -5.15 11.91 1.92
N PHE A 126 -6.04 11.46 2.81
CA PHE A 126 -7.46 11.31 2.54
C PHE A 126 -8.19 12.64 2.73
N PHE A 127 -9.07 12.98 1.80
CA PHE A 127 -10.02 14.08 1.92
C PHE A 127 -11.39 13.53 2.29
N ARG A 128 -12.24 14.38 2.89
CA ARG A 128 -13.59 13.99 3.33
C ARG A 128 -14.52 13.57 2.19
N ASP A 129 -14.23 13.96 0.96
CA ASP A 129 -14.97 13.55 -0.24
C ASP A 129 -14.55 12.15 -0.77
N GLY A 130 -13.58 11.49 -0.11
CA GLY A 130 -13.01 10.21 -0.54
C GLY A 130 -11.83 10.35 -1.52
N SER A 131 -11.37 11.57 -1.80
CA SER A 131 -10.15 11.78 -2.58
C SER A 131 -8.92 11.30 -1.81
N PHE A 132 -7.94 10.76 -2.52
CA PHE A 132 -6.63 10.48 -1.97
C PHE A 132 -5.54 11.06 -2.88
N ILE A 133 -4.72 11.93 -2.30
CA ILE A 133 -3.63 12.60 -2.99
C ILE A 133 -2.30 12.14 -2.42
N GLN A 134 -1.33 11.97 -3.30
CA GLN A 134 0.08 11.82 -2.92
C GLN A 134 0.93 12.66 -3.89
N HIS A 135 2.11 13.10 -3.46
CA HIS A 135 2.98 14.00 -4.22
C HIS A 135 2.30 15.35 -4.51
N SER A 136 1.51 15.79 -3.53
CA SER A 136 0.85 17.09 -3.37
C SER A 136 -0.25 17.42 -4.38
N THR A 137 -0.17 16.91 -5.61
CA THR A 137 -0.96 17.40 -6.75
C THR A 137 -1.57 16.30 -7.60
N THR A 138 -1.31 15.02 -7.29
CA THR A 138 -1.73 13.91 -8.13
C THR A 138 -2.77 13.03 -7.42
N ALA A 139 -3.91 12.80 -8.07
CA ALA A 139 -4.89 11.79 -7.68
C ALA A 139 -4.23 10.40 -7.70
N TYR A 140 -4.10 9.78 -6.53
CA TYR A 140 -3.21 8.63 -6.36
C TYR A 140 -3.82 7.44 -5.59
N THR A 141 -5.13 7.45 -5.37
CA THR A 141 -5.88 6.37 -4.72
C THR A 141 -5.50 4.99 -5.27
N GLY A 142 -5.33 4.91 -6.58
CA GLY A 142 -5.12 3.67 -7.30
C GLY A 142 -3.69 3.13 -7.33
N SER A 143 -2.70 3.81 -6.75
CA SER A 143 -1.38 3.20 -6.55
C SER A 143 -0.77 3.50 -5.19
N TYR A 144 -0.45 4.76 -4.85
CA TYR A 144 0.02 5.07 -3.49
C TYR A 144 -1.05 4.76 -2.44
N GLY A 145 -2.33 5.03 -2.74
CA GLY A 145 -3.42 4.58 -1.88
C GLY A 145 -3.44 3.05 -1.73
N VAL A 146 -3.24 2.29 -2.80
CA VAL A 146 -3.16 0.81 -2.73
C VAL A 146 -1.97 0.32 -1.91
N VAL A 147 -0.82 1.00 -1.98
CA VAL A 147 0.35 0.70 -1.12
C VAL A 147 -0.01 0.92 0.36
N LEU A 148 -0.63 2.06 0.68
CA LEU A 148 -1.13 2.37 2.03
C LEU A 148 -2.13 1.30 2.51
N LEU A 149 -3.15 0.98 1.71
CA LEU A 149 -4.16 -0.03 2.01
C LEU A 149 -3.54 -1.40 2.27
N THR A 150 -2.58 -1.80 1.44
CA THR A 150 -1.91 -3.09 1.55
C THR A 150 -1.08 -3.17 2.83
N GLY A 151 -0.25 -2.17 3.10
CA GLY A 151 0.59 -2.15 4.31
C GLY A 151 -0.26 -2.16 5.59
N LEU A 152 -1.29 -1.31 5.67
CA LEU A 152 -2.18 -1.28 6.82
C LEU A 152 -2.94 -2.60 7.00
N SER A 153 -3.43 -3.24 5.93
CA SER A 153 -4.11 -4.54 6.04
C SER A 153 -3.23 -5.62 6.67
N LYS A 154 -1.95 -5.65 6.28
CA LYS A 154 -0.96 -6.60 6.82
C LYS A 154 -0.65 -6.29 8.27
N LEU A 155 -0.42 -5.02 8.60
CA LEU A 155 -0.06 -4.60 9.96
C LEU A 155 -1.23 -4.78 10.94
N PHE A 156 -2.48 -4.49 10.53
CA PHE A 156 -3.65 -4.76 11.34
C PHE A 156 -3.80 -6.26 11.62
N ALA A 157 -3.62 -7.11 10.60
CA ALA A 157 -3.68 -8.55 10.78
C ALA A 157 -2.54 -9.10 11.63
N LEU A 158 -1.32 -8.56 11.50
CA LEU A 158 -0.14 -8.97 12.26
C LEU A 158 -0.28 -8.64 13.75
N LEU A 159 -0.81 -7.46 14.07
CA LEU A 159 -0.79 -6.91 15.42
C LEU A 159 -2.11 -7.14 16.19
N GLY A 160 -3.19 -7.51 15.52
CA GLY A 160 -4.51 -7.72 16.13
C GLY A 160 -4.49 -8.75 17.26
N GLY A 161 -5.07 -8.40 18.42
CA GLY A 161 -5.11 -9.26 19.60
C GLY A 161 -3.79 -9.36 20.38
N THR A 162 -2.74 -8.63 19.96
CA THR A 162 -1.46 -8.57 20.68
C THR A 162 -1.40 -7.34 21.59
N ALA A 163 -0.39 -7.26 22.48
CA ALA A 163 -0.12 -6.05 23.27
C ALA A 163 0.26 -4.82 22.41
N SER A 164 0.56 -5.02 21.13
CA SER A 164 0.92 -3.97 20.16
C SER A 164 -0.21 -3.71 19.14
N GLU A 165 -1.45 -4.08 19.48
CA GLU A 165 -2.60 -3.82 18.61
C GLU A 165 -2.76 -2.33 18.29
N ILE A 166 -3.06 -2.04 17.01
CA ILE A 166 -3.38 -0.68 16.56
C ILE A 166 -4.76 -0.30 17.08
N SER A 167 -4.78 0.40 18.21
CA SER A 167 -5.98 0.68 19.00
C SER A 167 -6.59 2.06 18.77
N ASP A 168 -5.93 2.95 18.01
CA ASP A 168 -6.44 4.29 17.69
C ASP A 168 -7.85 4.21 17.06
N PRO A 169 -8.89 4.76 17.71
CA PRO A 169 -10.27 4.65 17.23
C PRO A 169 -10.50 5.41 15.93
N SER A 170 -9.67 6.41 15.61
CA SER A 170 -9.79 7.16 14.35
C SER A 170 -9.42 6.34 13.11
N ARG A 171 -8.90 5.11 13.28
CA ARG A 171 -8.71 4.15 12.19
C ARG A 171 -10.01 3.82 11.44
N SER A 172 -11.17 4.11 12.03
CA SER A 172 -12.46 4.05 11.34
C SER A 172 -12.48 4.87 10.05
N ILE A 173 -11.75 5.99 9.98
CA ILE A 173 -11.62 6.81 8.76
C ILE A 173 -11.00 5.98 7.61
N PHE A 174 -9.97 5.18 7.91
CA PHE A 174 -9.37 4.30 6.93
C PHE A 174 -10.31 3.16 6.52
N LEU A 175 -11.06 2.60 7.47
CA LEU A 175 -12.03 1.54 7.17
C LEU A 175 -13.16 2.08 6.28
N ASP A 176 -13.66 3.29 6.55
CA ASP A 176 -14.64 4.00 5.71
C ASP A 176 -14.08 4.26 4.30
N ALA A 177 -12.76 4.50 4.17
CA ALA A 177 -12.12 4.72 2.89
C ALA A 177 -12.19 3.50 1.95
N VAL A 178 -12.42 2.28 2.44
CA VAL A 178 -12.65 1.09 1.59
C VAL A 178 -13.79 1.34 0.60
N GLU A 179 -14.93 1.81 1.08
CA GLU A 179 -16.09 2.12 0.22
C GLU A 179 -16.15 3.58 -0.23
N GLY A 180 -15.54 4.50 0.53
CA GLY A 180 -15.51 5.92 0.23
C GLY A 180 -14.48 6.29 -0.85
N SER A 181 -13.31 5.66 -0.81
CA SER A 181 -12.16 6.02 -1.66
C SER A 181 -11.79 4.93 -2.65
N TYR A 182 -11.69 3.66 -2.24
CA TYR A 182 -11.17 2.58 -3.09
C TYR A 182 -12.23 1.95 -4.01
N ALA A 183 -13.33 1.45 -3.44
CA ALA A 183 -14.37 0.75 -4.17
C ALA A 183 -14.91 1.51 -5.38
N PRO A 184 -15.07 2.85 -5.34
CA PRO A 184 -15.48 3.61 -6.51
C PRO A 184 -14.51 3.44 -7.68
N PHE A 185 -13.19 3.35 -7.48
CA PHE A 185 -12.24 3.29 -8.58
C PHE A 185 -11.82 1.88 -9.01
N ILE A 186 -12.36 0.82 -8.39
CA ILE A 186 -12.18 -0.55 -8.86
C ILE A 186 -13.30 -0.89 -9.85
N ILE A 187 -12.92 -1.10 -11.11
CA ILE A 187 -13.80 -1.37 -12.26
C ILE A 187 -13.48 -2.77 -12.75
N ASN A 188 -14.38 -3.73 -12.48
CA ASN A 188 -14.21 -5.13 -12.86
C ASN A 188 -12.82 -5.69 -12.50
N GLY A 189 -12.35 -5.40 -11.29
CA GLY A 189 -11.05 -5.86 -10.79
C GLY A 189 -9.83 -5.04 -11.21
N ALA A 190 -9.98 -4.06 -12.11
CA ALA A 190 -8.92 -3.11 -12.43
C ALA A 190 -9.10 -1.81 -11.66
N MET A 191 -8.02 -1.27 -11.12
CA MET A 191 -7.97 0.08 -10.59
C MET A 191 -7.94 1.10 -11.75
N ALA A 192 -8.79 2.12 -11.67
CA ALA A 192 -8.93 3.12 -12.74
C ALA A 192 -7.63 3.89 -13.02
N ASP A 193 -7.30 4.06 -14.30
CA ASP A 193 -6.07 4.71 -14.76
C ASP A 193 -5.92 6.16 -14.26
N ALA A 194 -7.04 6.88 -14.17
CA ALA A 194 -7.06 8.28 -13.79
C ALA A 194 -6.61 8.54 -12.34
N VAL A 195 -6.55 7.52 -11.48
CA VAL A 195 -6.17 7.64 -10.06
C VAL A 195 -4.89 6.86 -9.72
N ARG A 196 -4.16 6.35 -10.71
CA ARG A 196 -2.91 5.60 -10.49
C ARG A 196 -1.65 6.29 -11.04
N GLY A 197 -1.77 7.56 -11.40
CA GLY A 197 -0.66 8.46 -11.75
C GLY A 197 0.33 7.82 -12.73
N ARG A 198 1.63 7.92 -12.45
CA ARG A 198 2.68 7.41 -13.35
C ARG A 198 2.67 5.89 -13.56
N SER A 199 1.94 5.12 -12.76
CA SER A 199 1.89 3.66 -12.95
C SER A 199 1.24 3.26 -14.27
N ILE A 200 0.53 4.17 -14.96
CA ILE A 200 -0.01 3.91 -16.31
C ILE A 200 1.06 3.48 -17.32
N SER A 201 2.31 3.89 -17.12
CA SER A 201 3.42 3.54 -18.01
C SER A 201 4.13 2.23 -17.64
N ARG A 202 3.65 1.49 -16.62
CA ARG A 202 4.30 0.26 -16.15
C ARG A 202 3.58 -0.97 -16.71
N GLU A 203 4.27 -1.70 -17.57
CA GLU A 203 3.69 -2.90 -18.21
C GLU A 203 3.37 -4.03 -17.21
N ALA A 204 4.15 -4.15 -16.13
CA ALA A 204 3.99 -5.18 -15.10
C ALA A 204 3.42 -4.64 -13.77
N ASN A 205 2.84 -3.43 -13.78
CA ASN A 205 2.15 -2.85 -12.63
C ASN A 205 0.91 -2.09 -13.12
N THR A 206 0.00 -2.88 -13.67
CA THR A 206 -1.22 -2.44 -14.35
C THR A 206 -2.35 -2.12 -13.38
N GLY A 207 -3.46 -1.59 -13.90
CA GLY A 207 -4.68 -1.44 -13.12
C GLY A 207 -5.17 -2.76 -12.51
N TYR A 208 -5.00 -3.90 -13.19
CA TYR A 208 -5.39 -5.21 -12.66
C TYR A 208 -4.48 -5.69 -11.53
N ASP A 209 -3.17 -5.42 -11.60
CA ASP A 209 -2.24 -5.77 -10.52
C ASP A 209 -2.55 -4.98 -9.24
N LEU A 210 -2.83 -3.68 -9.42
CA LEU A 210 -3.21 -2.78 -8.33
C LEU A 210 -4.61 -3.10 -7.76
N GLY A 211 -5.56 -3.43 -8.62
CA GLY A 211 -6.90 -3.87 -8.21
C GLY A 211 -6.88 -5.21 -7.47
N ALA A 212 -6.09 -6.18 -7.94
CA ALA A 212 -5.89 -7.45 -7.24
C ALA A 212 -5.24 -7.28 -5.87
N SER A 213 -4.29 -6.34 -5.74
CA SER A 213 -3.66 -6.02 -4.46
C SER A 213 -4.64 -5.34 -3.49
N ALA A 214 -5.50 -4.45 -3.99
CA ALA A 214 -6.59 -3.88 -3.20
C ALA A 214 -7.61 -4.95 -2.76
N ILE A 215 -7.99 -5.88 -3.64
CA ILE A 215 -8.88 -7.00 -3.29
C ILE A 215 -8.27 -7.85 -2.18
N GLU A 216 -6.99 -8.23 -2.30
CA GLU A 216 -6.29 -9.00 -1.27
C GLU A 216 -6.31 -8.28 0.09
N ALA A 217 -5.99 -6.99 0.11
CA ALA A 217 -5.97 -6.19 1.32
C ALA A 217 -7.37 -6.05 1.97
N ILE A 218 -8.41 -5.82 1.16
CA ILE A 218 -9.80 -5.71 1.64
C ILE A 218 -10.29 -7.05 2.21
N LEU A 219 -9.97 -8.17 1.55
CA LEU A 219 -10.31 -9.50 2.07
C LEU A 219 -9.60 -9.81 3.39
N LEU A 220 -8.34 -9.40 3.53
CA LEU A 220 -7.61 -9.56 4.78
C LEU A 220 -8.24 -8.74 5.92
N LEU A 221 -8.58 -7.47 5.66
CA LEU A 221 -9.24 -6.61 6.64
C LEU A 221 -10.64 -7.15 7.03
N ALA A 222 -11.39 -7.70 6.07
CA ALA A 222 -12.74 -8.22 6.31
C ALA A 222 -12.80 -9.35 7.36
N ARG A 223 -11.68 -9.99 7.70
CA ARG A 223 -11.62 -10.98 8.79
C ARG A 223 -11.84 -10.38 10.19
N ALA A 224 -11.54 -9.10 10.37
CA ALA A 224 -11.63 -8.40 11.66
C ALA A 224 -12.82 -7.43 11.75
N MET A 225 -13.64 -7.34 10.70
CA MET A 225 -14.80 -6.45 10.67
C MET A 225 -16.04 -7.09 11.27
N ASP A 226 -17.02 -6.26 11.65
CA ASP A 226 -18.34 -6.74 12.02
C ASP A 226 -18.99 -7.54 10.86
N PRO A 227 -19.93 -8.46 11.13
CA PRO A 227 -20.49 -9.34 10.11
C PRO A 227 -21.11 -8.60 8.91
N ALA A 228 -21.72 -7.43 9.12
CA ALA A 228 -22.36 -6.68 8.05
C ALA A 228 -21.31 -6.06 7.12
N THR A 229 -20.31 -5.38 7.69
CA THR A 229 -19.21 -4.78 6.93
C THR A 229 -18.36 -5.85 6.23
N ALA A 230 -18.04 -6.95 6.93
CA ALA A 230 -17.31 -8.08 6.36
C ALA A 230 -18.06 -8.70 5.17
N GLY A 231 -19.37 -8.94 5.32
CA GLY A 231 -20.23 -9.45 4.25
C GLY A 231 -20.28 -8.52 3.04
N ARG A 232 -20.41 -7.20 3.30
CA ARG A 232 -20.40 -6.16 2.26
C ARG A 232 -19.09 -6.15 1.48
N TRP A 233 -17.95 -6.09 2.15
CA TRP A 233 -16.63 -6.04 1.51
C TRP A 233 -16.30 -7.31 0.73
N ARG A 234 -16.63 -8.48 1.29
CA ARG A 234 -16.50 -9.76 0.60
C ARG A 234 -17.37 -9.81 -0.66
N GLY A 235 -18.61 -9.30 -0.60
CA GLY A 235 -19.50 -9.19 -1.77
C GLY A 235 -18.93 -8.30 -2.87
N LEU A 236 -18.35 -7.14 -2.53
CA LEU A 236 -17.66 -6.27 -3.48
C LEU A 236 -16.49 -7.00 -4.16
N CYS A 237 -15.64 -7.64 -3.36
CA CYS A 237 -14.50 -8.42 -3.85
C CYS A 237 -14.93 -9.57 -4.77
N ALA A 238 -15.97 -10.33 -4.37
CA ALA A 238 -16.54 -11.40 -5.20
C ALA A 238 -17.05 -10.86 -6.54
N GLY A 239 -17.68 -9.68 -6.54
CA GLY A 239 -18.08 -8.96 -7.75
C GLY A 239 -16.92 -8.65 -8.68
N TRP A 240 -15.88 -8.00 -8.17
CA TRP A 240 -14.71 -7.61 -8.95
C TRP A 240 -13.96 -8.82 -9.51
N ILE A 241 -13.82 -9.89 -8.72
CA ILE A 241 -13.18 -11.14 -9.16
C ILE A 241 -14.01 -11.81 -10.25
N THR A 242 -15.32 -11.95 -10.05
CA THR A 242 -16.20 -12.69 -10.98
C THR A 242 -16.31 -12.02 -12.34
N ARG A 243 -16.38 -10.68 -12.37
CA ARG A 243 -16.49 -9.92 -13.63
C ARG A 243 -15.16 -9.80 -14.38
N ASN A 244 -14.03 -10.09 -13.73
CA ASN A 244 -12.71 -10.00 -14.35
C ASN A 244 -12.31 -11.31 -15.04
N THR A 245 -12.72 -11.46 -16.30
CA THR A 245 -12.31 -12.59 -17.15
C THR A 245 -10.99 -12.33 -17.89
N CYS A 246 -10.50 -11.09 -17.92
CA CYS A 246 -9.31 -10.67 -18.68
C CYS A 246 -7.99 -10.98 -17.95
N ARG A 247 -7.97 -10.81 -16.62
CA ARG A 247 -6.82 -11.08 -15.75
C ARG A 247 -7.29 -11.78 -14.48
N PRO A 248 -7.59 -13.09 -14.53
CA PRO A 248 -8.10 -13.82 -13.37
C PRO A 248 -7.16 -13.70 -12.17
N ILE A 249 -7.71 -13.32 -11.00
CA ILE A 249 -6.91 -12.98 -9.81
C ILE A 249 -6.00 -14.12 -9.30
N LEU A 250 -6.32 -15.37 -9.62
CA LEU A 250 -5.56 -16.56 -9.22
C LEU A 250 -4.39 -16.87 -10.16
N ALA A 251 -4.33 -16.27 -11.35
CA ALA A 251 -3.22 -16.49 -12.28
C ALA A 251 -1.95 -15.81 -11.74
N GLY A 252 -0.92 -16.59 -11.41
CA GLY A 252 0.33 -16.07 -10.82
C GLY A 252 0.18 -15.53 -9.40
N ALA A 253 -0.90 -15.86 -8.70
CA ALA A 253 -1.14 -15.39 -7.34
C ALA A 253 -0.15 -15.98 -6.33
N SER A 254 0.19 -15.19 -5.32
CA SER A 254 0.91 -15.68 -4.13
C SER A 254 0.05 -16.68 -3.34
N VAL A 255 0.68 -17.47 -2.47
CA VAL A 255 -0.04 -18.36 -1.55
C VAL A 255 -1.03 -17.59 -0.65
N PRO A 256 -0.65 -16.46 -0.01
CA PRO A 256 -1.59 -15.67 0.79
C PRO A 256 -2.81 -15.17 0.00
N ARG A 257 -2.59 -14.63 -1.23
CA ARG A 257 -3.68 -14.18 -2.10
C ARG A 257 -4.60 -15.33 -2.48
N THR A 258 -4.03 -16.48 -2.84
CA THR A 258 -4.79 -17.69 -3.18
C THR A 258 -5.66 -18.13 -2.01
N ALA A 259 -5.12 -18.16 -0.78
CA ALA A 259 -5.86 -18.53 0.42
C ALA A 259 -7.04 -17.60 0.70
N LEU A 260 -6.84 -16.27 0.61
CA LEU A 260 -7.91 -15.28 0.81
C LEU A 260 -9.03 -15.41 -0.23
N VAL A 261 -8.67 -15.60 -1.50
CA VAL A 261 -9.66 -15.81 -2.57
C VAL A 261 -10.40 -17.14 -2.39
N LYS A 262 -9.73 -18.20 -1.93
CA LYS A 262 -10.36 -19.49 -1.62
C LYS A 262 -11.29 -19.42 -0.43
N GLU A 263 -10.92 -18.70 0.62
CA GLU A 263 -11.81 -18.42 1.77
C GLU A 263 -13.08 -17.68 1.32
N LEU A 264 -12.93 -16.65 0.48
CA LEU A 264 -14.06 -15.94 -0.10
C LEU A 264 -14.97 -16.89 -0.89
N GLN A 265 -14.41 -17.72 -1.77
CA GLN A 265 -15.18 -18.69 -2.55
C GLN A 265 -15.94 -19.68 -1.65
N ALA A 266 -15.30 -20.16 -0.59
CA ALA A 266 -15.90 -21.09 0.37
C ALA A 266 -17.01 -20.44 1.20
N SER A 267 -16.99 -19.12 1.41
CA SER A 267 -18.02 -18.40 2.17
C SER A 267 -19.40 -18.39 1.49
N GLY A 268 -19.48 -18.65 0.18
CA GLY A 268 -20.73 -18.63 -0.58
C GLY A 268 -21.35 -17.23 -0.76
N ILE A 269 -20.64 -16.15 -0.39
CA ILE A 269 -21.13 -14.78 -0.51
C ILE A 269 -21.38 -14.44 -1.98
N ALA A 270 -22.59 -13.95 -2.27
CA ALA A 270 -22.98 -13.56 -3.62
C ALA A 270 -22.15 -12.36 -4.14
N PRO A 271 -21.72 -12.38 -5.41
CA PRO A 271 -21.04 -11.24 -6.03
C PRO A 271 -21.93 -9.99 -6.06
N ALA A 272 -21.46 -8.89 -5.47
CA ALA A 272 -22.17 -7.61 -5.54
C ALA A 272 -21.93 -6.92 -6.90
N ALA A 273 -22.98 -6.29 -7.45
CA ALA A 273 -22.86 -5.41 -8.61
C ALA A 273 -22.12 -4.13 -8.24
N GLU A 274 -21.50 -3.47 -9.23
CA GLU A 274 -20.99 -2.11 -9.03
C GLU A 274 -22.17 -1.15 -8.89
N THR A 275 -22.10 -0.24 -7.93
CA THR A 275 -23.18 0.72 -7.67
C THR A 275 -23.28 1.71 -8.84
N ALA A 276 -24.42 1.72 -9.53
CA ALA A 276 -24.73 2.70 -10.56
C ALA A 276 -24.85 4.12 -9.98
N GLY A 277 -24.71 5.13 -10.83
CA GLY A 277 -24.83 6.55 -10.46
C GLY A 277 -23.53 7.32 -10.61
N HIS A 278 -23.41 8.42 -9.86
CA HIS A 278 -22.32 9.37 -9.96
C HIS A 278 -21.65 9.54 -8.60
N ARG A 279 -20.32 9.49 -8.57
CA ARG A 279 -19.52 9.92 -7.42
C ARG A 279 -18.49 10.95 -7.87
N LEU A 280 -18.40 12.02 -7.09
CA LEU A 280 -17.55 13.17 -7.38
C LEU A 280 -16.47 13.23 -6.30
N PHE A 281 -15.25 13.51 -6.72
CA PHE A 281 -14.07 13.66 -5.88
C PHE A 281 -13.40 15.01 -6.19
N PRO A 282 -14.04 16.13 -5.82
CA PRO A 282 -13.55 17.46 -6.16
C PRO A 282 -12.13 17.75 -5.68
N ALA A 283 -11.71 17.23 -4.52
CA ALA A 283 -10.39 17.56 -3.99
C ALA A 283 -9.24 17.03 -4.86
N MET A 284 -9.45 15.97 -5.63
CA MET A 284 -8.45 15.43 -6.57
C MET A 284 -8.87 15.53 -8.04
N ASP A 285 -9.88 16.35 -8.35
CA ASP A 285 -10.37 16.60 -9.70
C ASP A 285 -10.78 15.33 -10.45
N ARG A 286 -11.51 14.41 -9.80
CA ARG A 286 -12.00 13.18 -10.41
C ARG A 286 -13.49 13.00 -10.26
N THR A 287 -14.09 12.35 -11.24
CA THR A 287 -15.47 11.87 -11.16
C THR A 287 -15.53 10.43 -11.64
N ILE A 288 -16.54 9.71 -11.19
CA ILE A 288 -16.89 8.41 -11.76
C ILE A 288 -18.38 8.32 -12.00
N HIS A 289 -18.72 7.86 -13.19
CA HIS A 289 -20.08 7.66 -13.64
C HIS A 289 -20.24 6.20 -14.05
N ARG A 290 -21.23 5.51 -13.47
CA ARG A 290 -21.59 4.13 -13.82
C ARG A 290 -23.04 4.08 -14.30
N GLY A 291 -23.23 3.57 -15.51
CA GLY A 291 -24.56 3.31 -16.06
C GLY A 291 -25.15 2.00 -15.52
N ALA A 292 -26.48 1.87 -15.60
CA ALA A 292 -27.10 0.55 -15.52
C ALA A 292 -26.64 -0.29 -16.72
N ALA A 293 -26.44 -1.60 -16.52
CA ALA A 293 -26.13 -2.52 -17.62
C ALA A 293 -27.17 -2.33 -18.75
N GLY A 294 -26.69 -1.97 -19.95
CA GLY A 294 -27.53 -1.80 -21.16
C GLY A 294 -28.00 -0.38 -21.50
N HIS A 295 -27.72 0.66 -20.70
CA HIS A 295 -28.24 2.02 -20.97
C HIS A 295 -27.17 3.11 -21.21
N CYS A 296 -25.89 2.78 -21.13
CA CYS A 296 -24.81 3.74 -21.37
C CYS A 296 -23.82 3.19 -22.40
N PRO A 297 -23.46 3.95 -23.46
CA PRO A 297 -22.47 3.52 -24.45
C PRO A 297 -21.06 3.34 -23.86
N TYR A 298 -20.83 3.81 -22.63
CA TYR A 298 -19.61 3.59 -21.86
C TYR A 298 -19.99 3.10 -20.45
N PRO A 299 -19.85 1.80 -20.13
CA PRO A 299 -20.42 1.21 -18.91
C PRO A 299 -19.85 1.81 -17.61
N CYS A 300 -18.65 2.39 -17.66
CA CYS A 300 -18.06 3.20 -16.61
C CYS A 300 -17.17 4.28 -17.24
N GLN A 301 -17.31 5.54 -16.80
CA GLN A 301 -16.44 6.64 -17.21
C GLN A 301 -15.80 7.28 -15.98
N VAL A 302 -14.48 7.44 -16.02
CA VAL A 302 -13.71 8.22 -15.05
C VAL A 302 -13.10 9.40 -15.78
N THR A 303 -13.44 10.62 -15.38
CA THR A 303 -12.97 11.84 -16.05
C THR A 303 -12.39 12.83 -15.05
N ALA A 304 -11.54 13.71 -15.55
CA ALA A 304 -11.10 14.88 -14.80
C ALA A 304 -12.25 15.91 -14.71
N LEU A 305 -12.37 16.62 -13.59
CA LEU A 305 -13.29 17.75 -13.51
C LEU A 305 -12.79 18.91 -14.40
N PRO A 306 -13.64 19.51 -15.25
CA PRO A 306 -13.26 20.69 -16.00
C PRO A 306 -13.03 21.89 -15.07
N GLY A 307 -11.90 22.59 -15.22
CA GLY A 307 -11.70 23.92 -14.63
C GLY A 307 -11.00 23.98 -13.27
N THR A 308 -10.38 22.90 -12.81
CA THR A 308 -9.66 22.85 -11.53
C THR A 308 -8.15 22.64 -11.70
N ASN A 309 -7.38 23.20 -10.76
CA ASN A 309 -5.92 23.41 -10.84
C ASN A 309 -5.08 22.14 -10.63
N ALA A 310 -5.64 20.93 -10.57
CA ALA A 310 -4.80 19.74 -10.68
C ALA A 310 -4.20 19.74 -12.07
N ALA A 311 -2.94 20.18 -12.15
CA ALA A 311 -2.09 19.84 -13.27
C ALA A 311 -2.30 18.34 -13.50
N THR A 312 -2.95 18.00 -14.61
CA THR A 312 -2.70 16.73 -15.27
C THR A 312 -1.19 16.75 -15.40
N ALA A 313 -0.52 16.02 -14.50
CA ALA A 313 0.91 15.83 -14.60
C ALA A 313 1.07 15.32 -16.03
N LYS A 314 1.55 16.20 -16.92
CA LYS A 314 2.06 15.80 -18.21
C LYS A 314 2.84 14.54 -17.89
N THR A 315 2.51 13.48 -18.59
CA THR A 315 3.22 12.21 -18.56
C THR A 315 4.66 12.46 -18.98
N THR A 316 5.46 13.11 -18.13
CA THR A 316 6.87 12.90 -18.07
C THR A 316 6.98 11.48 -17.54
N ALA A 317 6.92 10.53 -18.48
CA ALA A 317 7.91 9.48 -18.49
C ALA A 317 9.27 10.19 -18.41
N GLY A 318 9.63 10.59 -17.19
CA GLY A 318 10.99 10.91 -16.85
C GLY A 318 11.72 9.59 -17.00
N THR A 319 12.24 9.36 -18.20
CA THR A 319 13.46 8.61 -18.36
C THR A 319 14.43 9.21 -17.36
N THR A 320 14.56 8.60 -16.19
CA THR A 320 15.84 8.59 -15.48
C THR A 320 16.82 8.00 -16.48
N ARG A 321 17.39 8.86 -17.34
CA ARG A 321 18.65 8.56 -17.99
C ARG A 321 19.60 8.28 -16.83
N VAL A 322 19.99 7.03 -16.70
CA VAL A 322 21.18 6.62 -15.98
C VAL A 322 22.34 7.30 -16.69
N PRO A 323 23.03 8.29 -16.09
CA PRO A 323 24.39 8.59 -16.52
C PRO A 323 25.27 7.44 -16.04
N ALA A 324 26.18 6.99 -16.90
CA ALA A 324 27.16 5.95 -16.64
C ALA A 324 27.95 6.17 -15.34
#